data_AF-A0A6L3KL46-F1
#
_entry.id   AF-A0A6L3KL46-F1
#
_cell.length_a   1.000
_cell.length_b   1.000
_cell.length_c   1.000
_cell.angle_alpha   90.00
_cell.angle_beta   90.00
_cell.angle_gamma   90.00
#
_symmetry.space_group_name_H-M   'P 1'
#
loop_
_entity.id
_entity.type
_entity.pdbx_description
1 polymer ?
#
loop_
_entity_poly.entity_id
_entity_poly.type
_entity_poly.pdbx_seq_one_letter_code
_entity_poly.pdbx_strand_id
1 'polypeptide(L)'
;YEPIGHRPQQGEFPCIRSLVRHIFGEQYELGMDYLQLLYLQPVQKLPILLLVSEERNTGKSTFLNFLKAVFQNNVTFNTNEDFRSQFNSDWAGKLLIVVDEVLLNRREDSERLKNLSTTLSYKVEAKGKDRDEIAFFAKFVLCSNNEYLPVIIDAGETRYWVRKIDRLQSDDTDFLQKLKAEIPAFLYYLQYRQLSTEKESRMWFAPSLLHTEALQKIIRSNRNRLEIEMCELILDIMESVGTDTFSFCHNDILLLLVHSQVKVEKHQVRKVLQECWKLTPASNGLTYTTYQFNYNRECRYELIKRVGRFYTVTREQLESL
;
A
#
# COMPACT_ATOMS: atom_id res chain seq x y z
N TYR A 1 -10.42 -21.05 14.44
CA TYR A 1 -9.03 -20.97 14.92
C TYR A 1 -8.66 -22.33 15.48
N GLU A 2 -7.60 -22.93 14.96
CA GLU A 2 -7.13 -24.26 15.34
C GLU A 2 -5.96 -24.12 16.34
N PRO A 3 -5.85 -25.00 17.36
CA PRO A 3 -4.71 -24.97 18.28
C PRO A 3 -3.39 -25.12 17.53
N ILE A 4 -2.41 -24.27 17.86
CA ILE A 4 -1.05 -24.37 17.31
C ILE A 4 -0.32 -25.50 18.03
N GLY A 5 0.23 -26.47 17.28
CA GLY A 5 0.87 -27.67 17.84
C GLY A 5 2.25 -27.45 18.46
N HIS A 6 2.83 -26.26 18.34
CA HIS A 6 4.14 -25.93 18.91
C HIS A 6 4.06 -25.80 20.44
N ARG A 7 5.10 -26.27 21.12
CA ARG A 7 5.28 -26.08 22.56
C ARG A 7 6.32 -25.01 22.82
N PRO A 8 5.94 -23.83 23.34
CA PRO A 8 6.89 -22.77 23.69
C PRO A 8 7.94 -23.28 24.68
N GLN A 9 9.20 -23.01 24.40
CA GLN A 9 10.33 -23.42 25.22
C GLN A 9 11.39 -22.32 25.21
N GLN A 10 12.02 -22.03 26.35
CA GLN A 10 13.09 -21.04 26.41
C GLN A 10 14.28 -21.44 25.52
N GLY A 11 14.81 -20.49 24.76
CA GLY A 11 15.95 -20.70 23.88
C GLY A 11 16.26 -19.45 23.04
N GLU A 12 17.23 -19.58 22.13
CA GLU A 12 17.58 -18.56 21.17
C GLU A 12 16.94 -18.81 19.81
N PHE A 13 16.77 -17.73 19.02
CA PHE A 13 16.17 -17.77 17.69
C PHE A 13 16.91 -16.85 16.70
N PRO A 14 18.23 -17.02 16.50
CA PRO A 14 19.02 -16.12 15.67
C PRO A 14 18.55 -16.07 14.21
N CYS A 15 18.13 -17.19 13.61
CA CYS A 15 17.66 -17.22 12.22
C CYS A 15 16.33 -16.48 12.07
N ILE A 16 15.37 -16.71 12.98
CA ILE A 16 14.09 -15.99 12.97
C ILE A 16 14.33 -14.49 13.19
N ARG A 17 15.22 -14.12 14.12
CA ARG A 17 15.58 -12.72 14.36
C ARG A 17 16.16 -12.07 13.10
N SER A 18 17.04 -12.76 12.40
CA SER A 18 17.61 -12.32 11.13
C SER A 18 16.54 -12.14 10.06
N LEU A 19 15.63 -13.11 9.90
CA LEU A 19 14.52 -13.03 8.94
C LEU A 19 13.59 -11.84 9.24
N VAL A 20 13.17 -11.67 10.49
CA VAL A 20 12.27 -10.55 10.86
C VAL A 20 12.98 -9.22 10.63
N ARG A 21 14.26 -9.11 10.96
CA ARG A 21 15.05 -7.90 10.69
C ARG A 21 15.22 -7.64 9.19
N HIS A 22 15.37 -8.68 8.37
CA HIS A 22 15.41 -8.55 6.91
C HIS A 22 14.08 -8.04 6.34
N ILE A 23 12.95 -8.55 6.84
CA ILE A 23 11.61 -8.18 6.32
C ILE A 23 11.17 -6.78 6.79
N PHE A 24 11.39 -6.46 8.06
CA PHE A 24 10.88 -5.23 8.66
C PHE A 24 11.92 -4.11 8.77
N GLY A 25 13.21 -4.41 8.56
CA GLY A 25 14.28 -3.41 8.55
C GLY A 25 14.31 -2.56 9.81
N GLU A 26 14.25 -1.24 9.61
CA GLU A 26 14.16 -0.22 10.66
C GLU A 26 12.89 -0.35 11.53
N GLN A 27 11.85 -1.00 11.01
CA GLN A 27 10.58 -1.26 11.71
C GLN A 27 10.56 -2.64 12.40
N TYR A 28 11.73 -3.19 12.78
CA TYR A 28 11.85 -4.50 13.42
C TYR A 28 10.92 -4.67 14.64
N GLU A 29 10.86 -3.69 15.55
CA GLU A 29 10.02 -3.78 16.74
C GLU A 29 8.52 -3.80 16.41
N LEU A 30 8.09 -3.04 15.40
CA LEU A 30 6.71 -3.10 14.87
C LEU A 30 6.41 -4.48 14.28
N GLY A 31 7.38 -5.09 13.60
CA GLY A 31 7.26 -6.45 13.06
C GLY A 31 7.10 -7.49 14.16
N MET A 32 7.86 -7.36 15.24
CA MET A 32 7.75 -8.23 16.42
C MET A 32 6.41 -8.03 17.14
N ASP A 33 5.94 -6.80 17.29
CA ASP A 33 4.61 -6.49 17.82
C ASP A 33 3.51 -7.14 16.96
N TYR A 34 3.61 -7.02 15.64
CA TYR A 34 2.65 -7.62 14.70
C TYR A 34 2.58 -9.14 14.85
N LEU A 35 3.73 -9.82 14.91
CA LEU A 35 3.80 -11.27 15.10
C LEU A 35 3.29 -11.70 16.48
N GLN A 36 3.59 -10.92 17.52
CA GLN A 36 3.09 -11.15 18.88
C GLN A 36 1.56 -11.03 18.95
N LEU A 37 0.99 -10.01 18.32
CA LEU A 37 -0.46 -9.80 18.26
C LEU A 37 -1.16 -10.90 17.46
N LEU A 38 -0.56 -11.40 16.37
CA LEU A 38 -1.08 -12.56 15.65
C LEU A 38 -1.15 -13.81 16.54
N TYR A 39 -0.17 -14.00 17.41
CA TYR A 39 -0.09 -15.17 18.29
C TYR A 39 -0.98 -15.06 19.54
N LEU A 40 -0.88 -13.96 20.27
CA LEU A 40 -1.56 -13.78 21.57
C LEU A 40 -2.97 -13.18 21.43
N GLN A 41 -3.25 -12.44 20.36
CA GLN A 41 -4.52 -11.75 20.13
C GLN A 41 -5.09 -12.03 18.72
N PRO A 42 -5.40 -13.29 18.37
CA PRO A 42 -5.79 -13.68 17.01
C PRO A 42 -7.07 -12.99 16.49
N VAL A 43 -7.89 -12.40 17.35
CA VAL A 43 -9.10 -11.64 16.95
C VAL A 43 -8.82 -10.16 16.69
N GLN A 44 -7.72 -9.60 17.22
CA GLN A 44 -7.34 -8.21 17.01
C GLN A 44 -7.09 -7.95 15.53
N LYS A 45 -7.72 -6.91 14.97
CA LYS A 45 -7.50 -6.50 13.57
C LYS A 45 -6.10 -5.91 13.42
N LEU A 46 -5.44 -6.20 12.31
CA LEU A 46 -4.09 -5.76 12.00
C LEU A 46 -4.03 -5.28 10.54
N PRO A 47 -3.08 -4.39 10.21
CA PRO A 47 -2.93 -3.89 8.84
C PRO A 47 -2.63 -5.02 7.85
N ILE A 48 -3.01 -4.80 6.59
CA ILE A 48 -2.65 -5.65 5.46
C ILE A 48 -1.15 -5.45 5.22
N LEU A 49 -0.37 -6.51 5.43
CA LEU A 49 1.07 -6.47 5.17
C LEU A 49 1.32 -6.76 3.69
N LEU A 50 1.92 -5.82 2.98
CA LEU A 50 2.27 -5.95 1.56
C LEU A 50 3.79 -5.88 1.40
N LEU A 51 4.41 -6.99 1.02
CA LEU A 51 5.83 -7.09 0.76
C LEU A 51 6.08 -6.94 -0.74
N VAL A 52 6.84 -5.91 -1.12
CA VAL A 52 7.18 -5.63 -2.53
C VAL A 52 8.69 -5.74 -2.75
N SER A 53 9.08 -6.20 -3.93
CA SER A 53 10.46 -6.09 -4.40
C SER A 53 10.53 -6.17 -5.92
N GLU A 54 11.37 -5.36 -6.57
CA GLU A 54 11.68 -5.54 -7.99
C GLU A 54 12.55 -6.79 -8.23
N GLU A 55 13.44 -7.10 -7.29
CA GLU A 55 14.38 -8.20 -7.40
C GLU A 55 13.76 -9.55 -7.00
N ARG A 56 14.27 -10.61 -7.60
CA ARG A 56 14.00 -12.00 -7.18
C ARG A 56 14.92 -12.36 -6.01
N ASN A 57 14.52 -13.39 -5.27
CA ASN A 57 15.29 -13.94 -4.16
C ASN A 57 15.50 -12.96 -2.99
N THR A 58 14.39 -12.41 -2.50
CA THR A 58 14.34 -11.42 -1.43
C THR A 58 13.87 -12.01 -0.09
N GLY A 59 13.63 -13.32 -0.02
CA GLY A 59 13.16 -13.99 1.20
C GLY A 59 11.66 -13.83 1.50
N LYS A 60 10.87 -13.22 0.59
CA LYS A 60 9.40 -13.10 0.73
C LYS A 60 8.72 -14.46 0.91
N SER A 61 8.94 -15.40 -0.02
CA SER A 61 8.36 -16.75 0.08
C SER A 61 8.88 -17.52 1.31
N THR A 62 10.12 -17.27 1.74
CA THR A 62 10.66 -17.82 3.00
C THR A 62 9.89 -17.31 4.20
N PHE A 63 9.56 -16.01 4.24
CA PHE A 63 8.73 -15.42 5.29
C PHE A 63 7.30 -15.98 5.30
N LEU A 64 6.69 -16.15 4.13
CA LEU A 64 5.37 -16.79 4.01
C LEU A 64 5.38 -18.23 4.54
N ASN A 65 6.42 -19.00 4.18
CA ASN A 65 6.61 -20.37 4.69
C ASN A 65 6.92 -20.41 6.18
N PHE A 66 7.62 -19.41 6.71
CA PHE A 66 7.80 -19.22 8.16
C PHE A 66 6.46 -19.00 8.86
N LEU A 67 5.61 -18.10 8.37
CA LEU A 67 4.26 -17.89 8.91
C LEU A 67 3.44 -19.19 8.86
N LYS A 68 3.50 -19.92 7.74
CA LYS A 68 2.85 -21.23 7.61
C LYS A 68 3.39 -22.24 8.63
N ALA A 69 4.69 -22.24 8.91
CA ALA A 69 5.29 -23.11 9.90
C ALA A 69 4.87 -22.75 11.33
N VAL A 70 4.79 -21.47 11.68
CA VAL A 70 4.39 -20.99 13.02
C VAL A 70 2.91 -21.25 13.28
N PHE A 71 2.03 -20.85 12.37
CA PHE A 71 0.58 -20.86 12.59
C PHE A 71 -0.12 -22.10 11.99
N GLN A 72 0.62 -22.96 11.29
CA GLN A 72 0.19 -24.28 10.81
C GLN A 72 -1.13 -24.23 10.02
N ASN A 73 -2.18 -24.88 10.53
CA ASN A 73 -3.48 -24.94 9.87
C ASN A 73 -4.22 -23.61 9.90
N ASN A 74 -3.77 -22.61 10.66
CA ASN A 74 -4.38 -21.28 10.66
C ASN A 74 -3.91 -20.39 9.49
N VAL A 75 -3.01 -20.88 8.63
CA VAL A 75 -2.57 -20.15 7.42
C VAL A 75 -3.02 -20.88 6.17
N THR A 76 -3.46 -20.12 5.18
CA THR A 76 -3.77 -20.61 3.83
C THR A 76 -3.02 -19.79 2.78
N PHE A 77 -2.60 -20.47 1.73
CA PHE A 77 -2.08 -19.84 0.52
C PHE A 77 -3.23 -19.72 -0.47
N ASN A 78 -3.49 -18.50 -0.91
CA ASN A 78 -4.52 -18.19 -1.89
C ASN A 78 -3.87 -17.64 -3.15
N THR A 79 -4.47 -17.93 -4.28
CA THR A 79 -4.16 -17.30 -5.56
C THR A 79 -5.01 -16.05 -5.76
N ASN A 80 -4.69 -15.25 -6.79
CA ASN A 80 -5.53 -14.13 -7.21
C ASN A 80 -6.94 -14.60 -7.63
N GLU A 81 -7.10 -15.83 -8.11
CA GLU A 81 -8.39 -16.40 -8.50
C GLU A 81 -9.24 -16.77 -7.28
N ASP A 82 -8.63 -17.38 -6.26
CA ASP A 82 -9.30 -17.71 -4.99
C ASP A 82 -9.85 -16.45 -4.32
N PHE A 83 -9.13 -15.33 -4.44
CA PHE A 83 -9.56 -14.04 -3.93
C PHE A 83 -10.78 -13.49 -4.69
N ARG A 84 -10.87 -13.74 -6.00
CA ARG A 84 -11.99 -13.30 -6.85
C ARG A 84 -13.18 -14.24 -6.79
N SER A 85 -12.97 -15.49 -6.41
CA SER A 85 -14.01 -16.51 -6.27
C SER A 85 -15.08 -16.10 -5.25
N GLN A 86 -16.31 -16.56 -5.47
CA GLN A 86 -17.39 -16.49 -4.47
C GLN A 86 -17.24 -17.60 -3.42
N PHE A 87 -16.62 -18.72 -3.80
CA PHE A 87 -16.33 -19.82 -2.89
C PHE A 87 -15.11 -19.49 -2.03
N ASN A 88 -15.31 -19.50 -0.72
CA ASN A 88 -14.35 -18.99 0.26
C ASN A 88 -14.20 -19.90 1.48
N SER A 89 -14.83 -21.08 1.47
CA SER A 89 -14.80 -22.06 2.56
C SER A 89 -13.40 -22.42 3.01
N ASP A 90 -12.45 -22.40 2.07
CA ASP A 90 -11.09 -22.88 2.28
C ASP A 90 -10.27 -21.92 3.16
N TRP A 91 -10.65 -20.65 3.19
CA TRP A 91 -9.92 -19.59 3.86
C TRP A 91 -10.73 -18.78 4.89
N ALA A 92 -12.06 -18.83 4.87
CA ALA A 92 -12.91 -18.00 5.71
C ALA A 92 -12.67 -18.17 7.23
N GLY A 93 -12.23 -19.37 7.67
CA GLY A 93 -11.95 -19.67 9.08
C GLY A 93 -10.48 -19.56 9.51
N LYS A 94 -9.59 -19.10 8.61
CA LYS A 94 -8.14 -19.06 8.81
C LYS A 94 -7.70 -17.72 9.45
N LEU A 95 -6.61 -17.74 10.21
CA LEU A 95 -6.04 -16.53 10.82
C LEU A 95 -5.29 -15.70 9.78
N LEU A 96 -4.54 -16.34 8.89
CA LEU A 96 -3.71 -15.69 7.88
C LEU A 96 -4.07 -16.19 6.49
N ILE A 97 -4.36 -15.24 5.61
CA ILE A 97 -4.53 -15.46 4.18
C ILE A 97 -3.32 -14.87 3.50
N VAL A 98 -2.53 -15.74 2.90
CA VAL A 98 -1.26 -15.39 2.27
C VAL A 98 -1.43 -15.50 0.77
N VAL A 99 -0.98 -14.48 0.03
CA VAL A 99 -0.98 -14.49 -1.44
C VAL A 99 0.44 -14.25 -1.91
N ASP A 100 1.03 -15.25 -2.56
CA ASP A 100 2.30 -15.08 -3.27
C ASP A 100 1.99 -14.53 -4.67
N GLU A 101 2.72 -13.50 -5.09
CA GLU A 101 2.50 -12.77 -6.36
C GLU A 101 1.09 -12.18 -6.55
N VAL A 102 0.72 -11.23 -5.69
CA VAL A 102 -0.52 -10.47 -5.81
C VAL A 102 -0.48 -9.52 -7.02
N LEU A 103 -1.58 -9.53 -7.79
CA LEU A 103 -1.85 -8.59 -8.87
C LEU A 103 -3.34 -8.20 -8.87
N LEU A 104 -3.71 -7.30 -7.98
CA LEU A 104 -5.08 -6.84 -7.78
C LEU A 104 -5.24 -5.43 -8.37
N ASN A 105 -5.20 -5.39 -9.69
CA ASN A 105 -5.31 -4.16 -10.49
C ASN A 105 -6.76 -3.68 -10.70
N ARG A 106 -7.75 -4.30 -10.05
CA ARG A 106 -9.15 -3.88 -10.11
C ARG A 106 -9.53 -3.16 -8.83
N ARG A 107 -10.27 -2.06 -8.97
CA ARG A 107 -10.81 -1.33 -7.79
C ARG A 107 -11.69 -2.22 -6.93
N GLU A 108 -12.45 -3.11 -7.57
CA GLU A 108 -13.28 -4.13 -6.89
C GLU A 108 -12.46 -5.04 -5.97
N ASP A 109 -11.29 -5.49 -6.41
CA ASP A 109 -10.41 -6.35 -5.61
C ASP A 109 -9.91 -5.58 -4.37
N SER A 110 -9.59 -4.30 -4.55
CA SER A 110 -9.10 -3.43 -3.47
C SER A 110 -10.18 -3.12 -2.45
N GLU A 111 -11.40 -2.81 -2.90
CA GLU A 111 -12.58 -2.65 -2.02
C GLU A 111 -12.92 -3.95 -1.28
N ARG A 112 -12.79 -5.11 -1.94
CA ARG A 112 -12.97 -6.41 -1.29
C ARG A 112 -11.95 -6.63 -0.18
N LEU A 113 -10.67 -6.31 -0.40
CA LEU A 113 -9.63 -6.39 0.64
C LEU A 113 -9.93 -5.46 1.82
N LYS A 114 -10.31 -4.21 1.56
CA LYS A 114 -10.69 -3.23 2.59
C LYS A 114 -11.85 -3.75 3.43
N ASN A 115 -12.89 -4.28 2.78
CA ASN A 115 -14.04 -4.86 3.47
C ASN A 115 -13.62 -6.05 4.34
N LEU A 116 -12.94 -7.05 3.78
CA LEU A 116 -12.51 -8.25 4.52
C LEU A 116 -11.61 -7.89 5.72
N SER A 117 -10.71 -6.92 5.58
CA SER A 117 -9.84 -6.49 6.68
C SER A 117 -10.60 -5.92 7.89
N THR A 118 -11.82 -5.40 7.69
CA THR A 118 -12.61 -4.77 8.75
C THR A 118 -13.81 -5.60 9.21
N THR A 119 -14.40 -6.40 8.32
CA THR A 119 -15.59 -7.22 8.57
C THR A 119 -15.46 -8.11 9.82
N LEU A 120 -16.53 -8.18 10.62
CA LEU A 120 -16.58 -9.01 11.84
C LEU A 120 -17.19 -10.39 11.58
N SER A 121 -18.15 -10.50 10.66
CA SER A 121 -18.80 -11.74 10.26
C SER A 121 -18.82 -11.89 8.75
N TYR A 122 -18.54 -13.09 8.25
CA TYR A 122 -18.45 -13.37 6.82
C TYR A 122 -19.25 -14.60 6.48
N LYS A 123 -20.00 -14.51 5.37
CA LYS A 123 -20.80 -15.62 4.86
C LYS A 123 -19.89 -16.56 4.09
N VAL A 124 -19.82 -17.78 4.59
CA VAL A 124 -19.08 -18.87 3.98
C VAL A 124 -19.92 -19.45 2.85
N GLU A 125 -19.34 -19.51 1.66
CA GLU A 125 -19.95 -20.16 0.51
C GLU A 125 -19.08 -21.34 0.09
N ALA A 126 -19.65 -22.54 0.13
CA ALA A 126 -19.07 -23.77 -0.39
C ALA A 126 -19.94 -24.31 -1.52
N LYS A 127 -19.33 -24.96 -2.51
CA LYS A 127 -20.05 -25.50 -3.66
C LYS A 127 -21.07 -26.56 -3.20
N GLY A 128 -22.35 -26.31 -3.46
CA GLY A 128 -23.45 -27.24 -3.15
C GLY A 128 -23.81 -27.34 -1.67
N LYS A 129 -23.46 -26.34 -0.84
CA LYS A 129 -23.88 -26.25 0.57
C LYS A 129 -24.59 -24.93 0.85
N ASP A 130 -25.41 -24.92 1.90
CA ASP A 130 -26.03 -23.72 2.42
C ASP A 130 -24.99 -22.73 2.97
N ARG A 131 -25.37 -21.46 3.02
CA ARG A 131 -24.50 -20.37 3.43
C ARG A 131 -24.53 -20.22 4.95
N ASP A 132 -23.37 -20.38 5.58
CA ASP A 132 -23.19 -20.20 7.03
C ASP A 132 -22.47 -18.89 7.33
N GLU A 133 -22.87 -18.19 8.39
CA GLU A 133 -22.18 -16.98 8.84
C GLU A 133 -21.19 -17.29 9.97
N ILE A 134 -19.92 -16.96 9.77
CA ILE A 134 -18.87 -17.19 10.76
C ILE A 134 -18.17 -15.88 11.15
N ALA A 135 -17.57 -15.84 12.34
CA ALA A 135 -16.71 -14.74 12.75
C ALA A 135 -15.46 -14.66 11.85
N PHE A 136 -15.18 -13.49 11.28
CA PHE A 136 -14.06 -13.26 10.38
C PHE A 136 -12.95 -12.46 11.08
N PHE A 137 -11.81 -13.11 11.29
CA PHE A 137 -10.65 -12.54 11.99
C PHE A 137 -9.36 -12.70 11.20
N ALA A 138 -9.46 -13.01 9.90
CA ALA A 138 -8.30 -13.22 9.05
C ALA A 138 -7.51 -11.91 8.84
N LYS A 139 -6.20 -12.07 8.63
CA LYS A 139 -5.25 -11.02 8.25
C LYS A 139 -4.64 -11.39 6.91
N PHE A 140 -4.29 -10.37 6.13
CA PHE A 140 -3.74 -10.54 4.80
C PHE A 140 -2.25 -10.23 4.81
N VAL A 141 -1.46 -11.17 4.27
CA VAL A 141 -0.05 -10.96 3.96
C VAL A 141 0.14 -11.21 2.48
N LEU A 142 0.49 -10.17 1.74
CA LEU A 142 0.56 -10.16 0.29
C LEU A 142 2.02 -9.97 -0.13
N CYS A 143 2.46 -10.69 -1.15
CA CYS A 143 3.77 -10.49 -1.75
C CYS A 143 3.60 -10.12 -3.22
N SER A 144 4.36 -9.15 -3.72
CA SER A 144 4.39 -8.82 -5.14
C SER A 144 5.81 -8.54 -5.62
N ASN A 145 6.06 -8.86 -6.89
CA ASN A 145 7.29 -8.46 -7.58
C ASN A 145 7.14 -7.09 -8.28
N ASN A 146 5.99 -6.44 -8.12
CA ASN A 146 5.68 -5.13 -8.68
C ASN A 146 5.66 -4.08 -7.55
N GLU A 147 6.58 -3.12 -7.60
CA GLU A 147 6.65 -2.00 -6.64
C GLU A 147 5.70 -0.84 -6.96
N TYR A 148 5.10 -0.81 -8.15
CA TYR A 148 4.29 0.32 -8.61
C TYR A 148 2.80 0.02 -8.53
N LEU A 149 2.36 -1.11 -9.09
CA LEU A 149 0.95 -1.45 -9.24
C LEU A 149 0.61 -2.88 -8.76
N PRO A 150 0.98 -3.28 -7.53
CA PRO A 150 0.58 -4.59 -7.00
C PRO A 150 -0.91 -4.64 -6.61
N VAL A 151 -1.42 -3.54 -6.04
CA VAL A 151 -2.80 -3.34 -5.56
C VAL A 151 -3.15 -1.86 -5.73
N ILE A 152 -4.43 -1.54 -5.99
CA ILE A 152 -4.90 -0.15 -5.99
C ILE A 152 -5.10 0.33 -4.56
N ILE A 153 -4.30 1.32 -4.15
CA ILE A 153 -4.33 1.93 -2.82
C ILE A 153 -4.57 3.43 -3.00
N ASP A 154 -5.65 3.93 -2.39
CA ASP A 154 -5.98 5.35 -2.40
C ASP A 154 -5.18 6.11 -1.35
N ALA A 155 -4.94 7.41 -1.56
CA ALA A 155 -4.11 8.24 -0.69
C ALA A 155 -4.60 8.36 0.77
N GLY A 156 -5.90 8.15 1.02
CA GLY A 156 -6.49 8.19 2.36
C GLY A 156 -6.52 6.83 3.06
N GLU A 157 -5.94 5.78 2.47
CA GLU A 157 -6.04 4.43 3.00
C GLU A 157 -5.02 4.16 4.11
N THR A 158 -5.50 3.84 5.30
CA THR A 158 -4.65 3.62 6.49
C THR A 158 -4.47 2.16 6.87
N ARG A 159 -5.01 1.23 6.06
CA ARG A 159 -5.02 -0.21 6.39
C ARG A 159 -3.83 -0.98 5.83
N TYR A 160 -3.00 -0.39 4.97
CA TYR A 160 -1.86 -1.07 4.37
C TYR A 160 -0.56 -0.73 5.10
N TRP A 161 0.27 -1.74 5.26
CA TRP A 161 1.64 -1.61 5.67
C TRP A 161 2.53 -2.20 4.59
N VAL A 162 3.21 -1.33 3.84
CA VAL A 162 4.02 -1.75 2.68
C VAL A 162 5.49 -1.78 3.06
N ARG A 163 6.15 -2.92 2.85
CA ARG A 163 7.60 -3.08 3.05
C ARG A 163 8.26 -3.40 1.71
N LYS A 164 9.24 -2.59 1.32
CA LYS A 164 10.18 -2.94 0.26
C LYS A 164 11.24 -3.86 0.83
N ILE A 165 11.46 -5.01 0.17
CA ILE A 165 12.40 -6.03 0.63
C ILE A 165 13.57 -6.11 -0.35
N ASP A 166 14.78 -5.99 0.20
CA ASP A 166 16.01 -6.11 -0.58
C ASP A 166 16.38 -7.56 -0.85
N ARG A 167 17.24 -7.78 -1.84
CA ARG A 167 17.76 -9.10 -2.18
C ARG A 167 18.64 -9.67 -1.08
N LEU A 168 18.50 -10.98 -0.87
CA LEU A 168 19.35 -11.72 0.05
C LEU A 168 20.79 -11.76 -0.48
N GLN A 169 21.75 -11.51 0.41
CA GLN A 169 23.18 -11.56 0.07
C GLN A 169 23.69 -13.00 -0.08
N SER A 170 23.04 -13.95 0.56
CA SER A 170 23.42 -15.36 0.57
C SER A 170 22.19 -16.26 0.61
N ASP A 171 22.21 -17.34 -0.17
CA ASP A 171 21.20 -18.40 -0.11
C ASP A 171 21.68 -19.55 0.76
N ASP A 172 20.96 -19.78 1.85
CA ASP A 172 21.10 -20.96 2.69
C ASP A 172 19.90 -21.88 2.45
N THR A 173 20.14 -23.01 1.81
CA THR A 173 19.10 -23.99 1.44
C THR A 173 18.40 -24.59 2.67
N ASP A 174 19.08 -24.65 3.81
CA ASP A 174 18.54 -25.23 5.05
C ASP A 174 17.91 -24.18 5.96
N PHE A 175 17.86 -22.92 5.54
CA PHE A 175 17.38 -21.81 6.36
C PHE A 175 15.96 -22.05 6.87
N LEU A 176 15.05 -22.55 6.04
CA LEU A 176 13.68 -22.86 6.47
C LEU A 176 13.62 -23.96 7.56
N GLN A 177 14.54 -24.92 7.53
CA GLN A 177 14.62 -25.95 8.57
C GLN A 177 15.12 -25.36 9.89
N LYS A 178 16.13 -24.49 9.83
CA LYS A 178 16.64 -23.75 11.00
C LYS A 178 15.54 -22.88 11.62
N LEU A 179 14.78 -22.15 10.79
CA LEU A 179 13.63 -21.37 11.24
C LEU A 179 12.62 -22.25 11.98
N LYS A 180 12.28 -23.42 11.45
CA LYS A 180 11.33 -24.36 12.08
C LYS A 180 11.83 -24.84 13.45
N ALA A 181 13.12 -25.12 13.59
CA ALA A 181 13.72 -25.55 14.84
C ALA A 181 13.68 -24.44 15.93
N GLU A 182 13.74 -23.18 15.53
CA GLU A 182 13.72 -22.03 16.43
C GLU A 182 12.29 -21.57 16.85
N ILE A 183 11.22 -22.11 16.24
CA ILE A 183 9.83 -21.69 16.54
C ILE A 183 9.48 -21.81 18.03
N PRO A 184 9.81 -22.91 18.75
CA PRO A 184 9.55 -23.01 20.19
C PRO A 184 10.14 -21.86 21.01
N ALA A 185 11.40 -21.50 20.71
CA ALA A 185 12.12 -20.38 21.35
C ALA A 185 11.48 -19.04 21.02
N PHE A 186 11.13 -18.83 19.76
CA PHE A 186 10.47 -17.62 19.31
C PHE A 186 9.09 -17.43 19.97
N LEU A 187 8.24 -18.47 20.00
CA LEU A 187 6.93 -18.38 20.64
C LEU A 187 7.03 -18.14 22.15
N TYR A 188 8.00 -18.76 22.82
CA TYR A 188 8.26 -18.48 24.24
C TYR A 188 8.62 -17.00 24.43
N TYR A 189 9.52 -16.46 23.61
CA TYR A 189 9.89 -15.06 23.66
C TYR A 189 8.69 -14.12 23.44
N LEU A 190 7.82 -14.41 22.47
CA LEU A 190 6.61 -13.61 22.21
C LEU A 190 5.63 -13.58 23.40
N GLN A 191 5.60 -14.60 24.27
CA GLN A 191 4.69 -14.61 25.42
C GLN A 191 5.06 -13.58 26.50
N TYR A 192 6.36 -13.30 26.64
CA TYR A 192 6.88 -12.47 27.74
C TYR A 192 7.40 -11.11 27.29
N ARG A 193 7.60 -10.91 25.97
CA ARG A 193 8.01 -9.62 25.42
C ARG A 193 6.95 -8.56 25.71
N GLN A 194 7.39 -7.37 26.13
CA GLN A 194 6.53 -6.19 26.17
C GLN A 194 6.40 -5.60 24.77
N LEU A 195 5.17 -5.26 24.37
CA LEU A 195 4.92 -4.61 23.09
C LEU A 195 5.56 -3.21 23.09
N SER A 196 6.15 -2.84 21.96
CA SER A 196 6.72 -1.50 21.78
C SER A 196 5.66 -0.44 21.47
N THR A 197 4.49 -0.88 21.03
CA THR A 197 3.36 -0.04 20.65
C THR A 197 2.12 -0.32 21.49
N GLU A 198 1.28 0.70 21.61
CA GLU A 198 -0.05 0.60 22.20
C GLU A 198 -1.12 0.61 21.12
N LYS A 199 -2.36 0.28 21.52
CA LYS A 199 -3.50 0.28 20.61
C LYS A 199 -4.00 1.70 20.36
N GLU A 200 -3.50 2.32 19.30
CA GLU A 200 -3.88 3.67 18.86
C GLU A 200 -4.96 3.68 17.78
N SER A 201 -5.15 2.56 17.09
CA SER A 201 -6.16 2.44 16.04
C SER A 201 -6.94 1.13 16.09
N ARG A 202 -7.96 1.01 15.22
CA ARG A 202 -8.66 -0.26 14.99
C ARG A 202 -7.71 -1.38 14.59
N MET A 203 -6.64 -1.05 13.86
CA MET A 203 -5.61 -1.97 13.37
C MET A 203 -4.39 -2.05 14.31
N TRP A 204 -4.56 -1.67 15.58
CA TRP A 204 -3.50 -1.53 16.59
C TRP A 204 -2.59 -0.33 16.37
N PHE A 205 -1.81 -0.34 15.30
CA PHE A 205 -0.76 0.67 15.05
C PHE A 205 -1.31 2.04 14.68
N ALA A 206 -0.57 3.09 15.02
CA ALA A 206 -0.80 4.44 14.49
C ALA A 206 -0.58 4.46 12.97
N PRO A 207 -1.46 5.08 12.16
CA PRO A 207 -1.29 5.15 10.71
C PRO A 207 0.04 5.78 10.27
N SER A 208 0.56 6.74 11.05
CA SER A 208 1.86 7.39 10.79
C SER A 208 3.03 6.41 10.84
N LEU A 209 2.97 5.37 11.66
CA LEU A 209 4.03 4.35 11.78
C LEU A 209 4.06 3.40 10.57
N LEU A 210 2.94 3.24 9.87
CA LEU A 210 2.83 2.34 8.70
C LEU A 210 3.12 3.06 7.38
N HIS A 211 3.27 4.37 7.43
CA HIS A 211 3.49 5.21 6.26
C HIS A 211 4.95 5.14 5.80
N THR A 212 5.20 4.31 4.79
CA THR A 212 6.52 4.08 4.20
C THR A 212 6.65 4.70 2.81
N GLU A 213 7.88 4.96 2.36
CA GLU A 213 8.13 5.42 0.98
C GLU A 213 7.56 4.46 -0.07
N ALA A 214 7.62 3.15 0.20
CA ALA A 214 7.05 2.13 -0.68
C ALA A 214 5.52 2.25 -0.79
N LEU A 215 4.83 2.54 0.32
CA LEU A 215 3.38 2.81 0.30
C LEU A 215 3.08 4.08 -0.51
N GLN A 216 3.84 5.17 -0.29
CA GLN A 216 3.67 6.41 -1.05
C GLN A 216 3.89 6.20 -2.55
N LYS A 217 4.91 5.42 -2.94
CA LYS A 217 5.21 5.08 -4.34
C LYS A 217 4.03 4.37 -5.01
N ILE A 218 3.38 3.43 -4.33
CA ILE A 218 2.19 2.73 -4.83
C ILE A 218 1.00 3.68 -4.93
N ILE A 219 0.75 4.52 -3.91
CA ILE A 219 -0.34 5.51 -3.92
C ILE A 219 -0.18 6.47 -5.10
N ARG A 220 1.03 7.01 -5.32
CA ARG A 220 1.34 7.89 -6.44
C ARG A 220 1.15 7.20 -7.79
N SER A 221 1.60 5.95 -7.89
CA SER A 221 1.49 5.14 -9.12
C SER A 221 0.04 4.79 -9.47
N ASN A 222 -0.85 4.69 -8.48
CA ASN A 222 -2.28 4.44 -8.66
C ASN A 222 -3.09 5.67 -9.12
N ARG A 223 -2.45 6.84 -9.25
CA ARG A 223 -3.14 8.05 -9.70
C ARG A 223 -3.51 8.02 -11.17
N ASN A 224 -4.42 8.91 -11.53
CA ASN A 224 -4.85 9.04 -12.92
C ASN A 224 -3.66 9.51 -13.78
N ARG A 225 -3.44 8.89 -14.94
CA ARG A 225 -2.36 9.29 -15.87
C ARG A 225 -2.40 10.78 -16.21
N LEU A 226 -3.60 11.33 -16.42
CA LEU A 226 -3.77 12.75 -16.68
C LEU A 226 -3.33 13.63 -15.50
N GLU A 227 -3.56 13.15 -14.27
CA GLU A 227 -3.13 13.85 -13.07
C GLU A 227 -1.60 13.94 -12.99
N ILE A 228 -0.92 12.83 -13.31
CA ILE A 228 0.56 12.78 -13.38
C ILE A 228 1.08 13.73 -14.46
N GLU A 229 0.53 13.65 -15.68
CA GLU A 229 0.93 14.52 -16.80
C GLU A 229 0.69 16.01 -16.48
N MET A 230 -0.39 16.34 -15.76
CA MET A 230 -0.64 17.70 -15.28
C MET A 230 0.35 18.14 -14.20
N CYS A 231 0.68 17.28 -13.22
CA CYS A 231 1.69 17.58 -12.20
C CYS A 231 3.06 17.84 -12.82
N GLU A 232 3.53 16.94 -13.69
CA GLU A 232 4.84 17.03 -14.35
C GLU A 232 4.94 18.30 -15.21
N LEU A 233 3.90 18.61 -15.99
CA LEU A 233 3.85 19.84 -16.80
C LEU A 233 3.96 21.10 -15.93
N ILE A 234 3.27 21.15 -14.78
CA ILE A 234 3.33 22.34 -13.92
C ILE A 234 4.71 22.44 -13.24
N LEU A 235 5.29 21.32 -12.81
CA LEU A 235 6.63 21.31 -12.22
C LEU A 235 7.70 21.74 -13.22
N ASP A 236 7.63 21.29 -14.48
CA ASP A 236 8.52 21.72 -15.58
C ASP A 236 8.41 23.23 -15.84
N ILE A 237 7.18 23.78 -15.84
CA ILE A 237 6.97 25.24 -15.96
C ILE A 237 7.56 25.99 -14.76
N MET A 238 7.35 25.47 -13.55
CA MET A 238 7.88 26.07 -12.31
C MET A 238 9.41 26.09 -12.30
N GLU A 239 10.05 25.01 -12.74
CA GLU A 239 11.50 24.87 -12.83
C GLU A 239 12.09 25.78 -13.93
N SER A 240 11.53 25.73 -15.15
CA SER A 240 12.03 26.52 -16.29
C SER A 240 11.90 28.04 -16.12
N VAL A 241 10.90 28.51 -15.36
CA VAL A 241 10.70 29.94 -15.09
C VAL A 241 11.30 30.37 -13.74
N GLY A 242 11.57 29.43 -12.84
CA GLY A 242 12.05 29.73 -11.49
C GLY A 242 10.98 30.30 -10.57
N THR A 243 9.76 29.74 -10.59
CA THR A 243 8.64 30.12 -9.70
C THR A 243 8.19 28.93 -8.85
N ASP A 244 7.77 29.18 -7.61
CA ASP A 244 7.19 28.15 -6.73
C ASP A 244 5.65 28.13 -6.76
N THR A 245 5.04 29.04 -7.52
CA THR A 245 3.58 29.13 -7.65
C THR A 245 3.16 29.19 -9.12
N PHE A 246 2.05 28.53 -9.43
CA PHE A 246 1.43 28.57 -10.75
C PHE A 246 -0.06 28.84 -10.63
N SER A 247 -0.52 29.86 -11.35
CA SER A 247 -1.94 30.23 -11.42
C SER A 247 -2.47 30.01 -12.83
N PHE A 248 -3.62 29.36 -12.96
CA PHE A 248 -4.18 28.97 -14.25
C PHE A 248 -5.69 28.72 -14.19
N CYS A 249 -6.36 28.89 -15.33
CA CYS A 249 -7.71 28.40 -15.58
C CYS A 249 -7.67 27.06 -16.32
N HIS A 250 -8.81 26.35 -16.36
CA HIS A 250 -8.96 25.09 -17.12
C HIS A 250 -8.50 25.21 -18.59
N ASN A 251 -8.79 26.33 -19.24
CA ASN A 251 -8.43 26.53 -20.65
C ASN A 251 -6.91 26.73 -20.83
N ASP A 252 -6.22 27.31 -19.84
CA ASP A 252 -4.79 27.58 -19.94
C ASP A 252 -4.02 26.26 -19.87
N ILE A 253 -4.33 25.43 -18.87
CA ILE A 253 -3.70 24.12 -18.72
C ILE A 253 -4.06 23.17 -19.85
N LEU A 254 -5.29 23.25 -20.39
CA LEU A 254 -5.68 22.47 -21.57
C LEU A 254 -4.81 22.81 -22.78
N LEU A 255 -4.56 24.09 -23.04
CA LEU A 255 -3.70 24.52 -24.16
C LEU A 255 -2.26 24.03 -23.95
N LEU A 256 -1.73 24.16 -22.73
CA LEU A 256 -0.38 23.68 -22.40
C LEU A 256 -0.25 22.16 -22.58
N LEU A 257 -1.24 21.38 -22.12
CA LEU A 257 -1.28 19.92 -22.32
C LEU A 257 -1.31 19.53 -23.81
N VAL A 258 -2.10 20.23 -24.63
CA VAL A 258 -2.17 20.00 -26.07
C VAL A 258 -0.82 20.30 -26.75
N HIS A 259 -0.12 21.35 -26.32
CA HIS A 259 1.24 21.64 -26.81
C HIS A 259 2.27 20.57 -26.41
N SER A 260 2.08 19.93 -25.25
CA SER A 260 2.85 18.76 -24.81
C SER A 260 2.37 17.43 -25.43
N GLN A 261 1.56 17.48 -26.49
CA GLN A 261 1.02 16.32 -27.22
C GLN A 261 0.06 15.42 -26.42
N VAL A 262 -0.48 15.91 -25.30
CA VAL A 262 -1.47 15.20 -24.51
C VAL A 262 -2.87 15.53 -25.01
N LYS A 263 -3.59 14.52 -25.51
CA LYS A 263 -5.00 14.68 -25.94
C LYS A 263 -5.92 14.58 -24.73
N VAL A 264 -6.55 15.69 -24.36
CA VAL A 264 -7.39 15.78 -23.15
C VAL A 264 -8.62 16.64 -23.43
N GLU A 265 -9.76 16.24 -22.87
CA GLU A 265 -10.97 17.06 -22.88
C GLU A 265 -11.11 17.91 -21.61
N LYS A 266 -11.77 19.05 -21.75
CA LYS A 266 -12.00 20.00 -20.64
C LYS A 266 -12.66 19.37 -19.40
N HIS A 267 -13.54 18.39 -19.60
CA HIS A 267 -14.21 17.70 -18.49
C HIS A 267 -13.23 16.87 -17.66
N GLN A 268 -12.19 16.29 -18.27
CA GLN A 268 -11.18 15.47 -17.60
C GLN A 268 -10.25 16.35 -16.74
N VAL A 269 -9.81 17.49 -17.29
CA VAL A 269 -9.04 18.50 -16.54
C VAL A 269 -9.84 18.99 -15.33
N ARG A 270 -11.13 19.30 -15.53
CA ARG A 270 -12.01 19.74 -14.44
C ARG A 270 -12.09 18.69 -13.33
N LYS A 271 -12.20 17.41 -13.71
CA LYS A 271 -12.22 16.28 -12.78
C LYS A 271 -10.95 16.24 -11.92
N VAL A 272 -9.78 16.36 -12.53
CA VAL A 272 -8.49 16.38 -11.79
C VAL A 272 -8.45 17.55 -10.80
N LEU A 273 -8.76 18.77 -11.24
CA LEU A 273 -8.65 19.95 -10.38
C LEU A 273 -9.64 19.94 -9.20
N GLN A 274 -10.88 19.51 -9.45
CA GLN A 274 -11.96 19.61 -8.46
C GLN A 274 -12.10 18.35 -7.59
N GLU A 275 -11.88 17.15 -8.16
CA GLU A 275 -12.09 15.89 -7.44
C GLU A 275 -10.78 15.31 -6.90
N CYS A 276 -9.69 15.34 -7.68
CA CYS A 276 -8.39 14.80 -7.25
C CYS A 276 -7.64 15.80 -6.37
N TRP A 277 -7.35 17.00 -6.89
CA TRP A 277 -6.57 18.03 -6.18
C TRP A 277 -7.43 18.87 -5.23
N LYS A 278 -8.76 18.77 -5.31
CA LYS A 278 -9.73 19.47 -4.46
C LYS A 278 -9.48 20.99 -4.38
N LEU A 279 -9.01 21.58 -5.46
CA LEU A 279 -8.72 23.00 -5.52
C LEU A 279 -10.01 23.80 -5.63
N THR A 280 -10.03 24.94 -4.96
CA THR A 280 -11.10 25.92 -5.09
C THR A 280 -10.64 27.05 -5.99
N PRO A 281 -11.42 27.42 -7.04
CA PRO A 281 -11.06 28.56 -7.87
C PRO A 281 -11.30 29.86 -7.09
N ALA A 282 -10.67 30.95 -7.54
CA ALA A 282 -10.94 32.28 -7.03
C ALA A 282 -12.45 32.61 -7.08
N SER A 283 -12.96 33.28 -6.03
CA SER A 283 -14.38 33.57 -5.84
C SER A 283 -14.98 34.43 -6.98
N ASN A 284 -14.19 35.36 -7.50
CA ASN A 284 -14.57 36.29 -8.56
C ASN A 284 -13.60 36.20 -9.74
N GLY A 285 -14.01 36.76 -10.88
CA GLY A 285 -13.12 36.95 -12.03
C GLY A 285 -12.07 38.01 -11.69
N LEU A 286 -10.83 37.57 -11.47
CA LEU A 286 -9.72 38.42 -11.09
C LEU A 286 -8.63 38.37 -12.17
N THR A 287 -7.78 39.38 -12.21
CA THR A 287 -6.58 39.37 -13.06
C THR A 287 -5.53 38.45 -12.45
N TYR A 288 -5.00 37.53 -13.24
CA TYR A 288 -3.92 36.62 -12.84
C TYR A 288 -2.87 36.52 -13.93
N THR A 289 -1.68 36.09 -13.50
CA THR A 289 -0.56 35.81 -14.41
C THR A 289 -0.47 34.30 -14.59
N THR A 290 -0.35 33.87 -15.83
CA THR A 290 -0.17 32.46 -16.20
C THR A 290 0.87 32.34 -17.31
N TYR A 291 1.08 31.12 -17.80
CA TYR A 291 2.06 30.79 -18.82
C TYR A 291 1.39 30.28 -20.08
N GLN A 292 1.96 30.64 -21.22
CA GLN A 292 1.62 30.07 -22.52
C GLN A 292 2.88 29.54 -23.21
N PHE A 293 2.70 28.56 -24.09
CA PHE A 293 3.81 28.00 -24.85
C PHE A 293 4.32 29.01 -25.90
N ASN A 294 5.64 29.20 -25.97
CA ASN A 294 6.30 30.09 -26.93
C ASN A 294 7.59 29.43 -27.46
N TYR A 295 7.56 28.99 -28.73
CA TYR A 295 8.69 28.34 -29.41
C TYR A 295 9.94 29.20 -29.53
N ASN A 296 9.82 30.53 -29.39
CA ASN A 296 10.92 31.47 -29.60
C ASN A 296 11.71 31.77 -28.32
N ARG A 297 11.29 31.24 -27.16
CA ARG A 297 12.01 31.42 -25.88
C ARG A 297 12.81 30.16 -25.53
N GLU A 298 13.99 30.36 -24.96
CA GLU A 298 14.83 29.26 -24.44
C GLU A 298 14.09 28.42 -23.40
N CYS A 299 13.36 29.07 -22.48
CA CYS A 299 12.53 28.39 -21.48
C CYS A 299 11.18 27.89 -22.02
N ARG A 300 10.87 28.04 -23.32
CA ARG A 300 9.62 27.63 -24.01
C ARG A 300 8.30 28.16 -23.45
N TYR A 301 8.31 28.90 -22.35
CA TYR A 301 7.13 29.46 -21.71
C TYR A 301 7.20 30.99 -21.63
N GLU A 302 6.07 31.63 -21.83
CA GLU A 302 5.93 33.09 -21.76
C GLU A 302 4.84 33.49 -20.78
N LEU A 303 5.17 34.49 -19.95
CA LEU A 303 4.24 35.13 -19.00
C LEU A 303 3.15 35.89 -19.76
N ILE A 304 1.89 35.61 -19.42
CA ILE A 304 0.73 36.34 -19.95
C ILE A 304 -0.24 36.69 -18.82
N LYS A 305 -0.82 37.90 -18.88
CA LYS A 305 -1.89 38.32 -17.96
C LYS A 305 -3.25 37.95 -18.56
N ARG A 306 -4.10 37.30 -17.76
CA ARG A 306 -5.46 36.93 -18.13
C ARG A 306 -6.45 37.33 -17.03
N VAL A 307 -7.74 37.31 -17.33
CA VAL A 307 -8.82 37.59 -16.36
C VAL A 307 -9.73 36.37 -16.28
N GLY A 308 -10.04 35.91 -15.08
CA GLY A 308 -10.87 34.73 -14.89
C GLY A 308 -10.91 34.22 -13.46
N ARG A 309 -11.65 33.13 -13.24
CA ARG A 309 -11.64 32.37 -11.98
C ARG A 309 -10.56 31.30 -12.08
N PHE A 310 -9.37 31.64 -11.61
CA PHE A 310 -8.19 30.80 -11.69
C PHE A 310 -8.02 29.92 -10.45
N TYR A 311 -7.25 28.85 -10.61
CA TYR A 311 -6.71 28.02 -9.54
C TYR A 311 -5.26 28.42 -9.29
N THR A 312 -4.77 28.19 -8.07
CA THR A 312 -3.36 28.37 -7.72
C THR A 312 -2.86 27.11 -7.05
N VAL A 313 -1.69 26.65 -7.47
CA VAL A 313 -0.95 25.54 -6.85
C VAL A 313 0.46 25.99 -6.48
N THR A 314 0.97 25.45 -5.38
CA THR A 314 2.37 25.63 -4.97
C THR A 314 3.19 24.40 -5.35
N ARG A 315 4.51 24.56 -5.50
CA ARG A 315 5.44 23.43 -5.71
C ARG A 315 5.31 22.40 -4.58
N GLU A 316 5.29 22.87 -3.33
CA GLU A 316 5.11 22.01 -2.15
C GLU A 316 3.82 21.19 -2.21
N GLN A 317 2.70 21.80 -2.63
CA GLN A 317 1.45 21.06 -2.83
C GLN A 317 1.60 19.96 -3.86
N LEU A 318 2.20 20.24 -5.03
CA LEU A 318 2.41 19.25 -6.09
C LEU A 318 3.37 18.12 -5.70
N GLU A 319 4.40 18.42 -4.91
CA GLU A 319 5.34 17.41 -4.40
C GLU A 319 4.72 16.55 -3.30
N SER A 320 3.80 17.11 -2.51
CA SER A 320 3.05 16.42 -1.46
C SER A 320 1.87 15.57 -1.98
N LEU A 321 1.36 15.95 -3.16
CA LEU A 321 0.60 15.04 -4.01
C LEU A 321 1.62 14.03 -4.55
#